data_AF-A0A7S2XYB7-F1
#
_entry.id   AF-A0A7S2XYB7-F1
#
_cell.length_a   1.000
_cell.length_b   1.000
_cell.length_c   1.000
_cell.angle_alpha   90.00
_cell.angle_beta   90.00
_cell.angle_gamma   90.00
#
_symmetry.space_group_name_H-M   'P 1'
#
loop_
_entity.id
_entity.type
_entity.pdbx_description
1 polymer ?
#
loop_
_entity_poly.entity_id
_entity_poly.type
_entity_poly.pdbx_seq_one_letter_code
_entity_poly.pdbx_strand_id
1 'polypeptide(L)'
;RTLGDGLIRLEMGDIDSGSGARVTSQAIQEIAQHCPRLQSLRLEACTQITDGDLVELSRGCMRLRKLMVSGHDKGSGGVSKSFLDTLARDKGIFPKLIDLDLRCQFDGFGCDKEMKRIG
;
A
#
# COMPACT_ATOMS: atom_id res chain seq x y z
N ARG A 1 -21.26 11.92 9.56
CA ARG A 1 -19.98 12.47 9.06
C ARG A 1 -18.93 11.41 9.35
N THR A 2 -18.53 10.64 8.35
CA THR A 2 -17.50 9.60 8.48
C THR A 2 -16.15 10.28 8.66
N LEU A 3 -15.38 9.86 9.67
CA LEU A 3 -14.12 10.49 10.08
C LEU A 3 -13.09 10.56 8.93
N GLY A 4 -13.20 9.66 7.94
CA GLY A 4 -12.29 9.58 6.80
C GLY A 4 -12.66 10.36 5.54
N ASP A 5 -13.79 11.09 5.50
CA ASP A 5 -14.22 11.81 4.29
C ASP A 5 -13.23 12.92 3.86
N GLY A 6 -12.43 13.43 4.80
CA GLY A 6 -11.38 14.41 4.55
C GLY A 6 -9.97 13.85 4.37
N LEU A 7 -9.78 12.52 4.49
CA LEU A 7 -8.44 11.93 4.44
C LEU A 7 -7.94 11.84 3.00
N ILE A 8 -6.88 12.60 2.71
CA ILE A 8 -6.21 12.63 1.40
C ILE A 8 -4.94 11.79 1.43
N ARG A 9 -4.26 11.74 2.58
CA ARG A 9 -3.04 10.94 2.78
C ARG A 9 -3.18 10.10 4.03
N LEU A 10 -2.72 8.86 3.94
CA LEU A 10 -2.62 7.93 5.04
C LEU A 10 -1.30 7.20 4.96
N GLU A 11 -0.60 7.12 6.08
CA GLU A 11 0.68 6.46 6.18
C GLU A 11 0.60 5.53 7.39
N MET A 12 0.95 4.27 7.18
CA MET A 12 0.83 3.23 8.18
C MET A 12 2.09 2.40 8.23
N GLY A 13 2.62 2.26 9.44
CA GLY A 13 3.86 1.56 9.69
C GLY A 13 5.10 2.41 9.50
N ASP A 14 6.20 1.85 9.94
CA ASP A 14 7.52 2.47 9.99
C ASP A 14 8.55 1.34 9.96
N ILE A 15 9.50 1.42 9.02
CA ILE A 15 10.48 0.35 8.78
C ILE A 15 11.54 0.29 9.89
N ASP A 16 11.84 1.44 10.50
CA ASP A 16 12.82 1.57 11.57
C ASP A 16 12.26 0.98 12.89
N SER A 17 11.00 1.27 13.18
CA SER A 17 10.31 0.80 14.38
C SER A 17 9.61 -0.55 14.20
N GLY A 18 9.39 -1.02 12.97
CA GLY A 18 8.61 -2.22 12.66
C GLY A 18 7.12 -2.11 13.04
N SER A 19 6.61 -0.90 13.31
CA SER A 19 5.24 -0.72 13.83
C SER A 19 4.15 -1.02 12.78
N GLY A 20 4.52 -1.21 11.52
CA GLY A 20 3.61 -1.64 10.45
C GLY A 20 2.99 -3.01 10.71
N ALA A 21 3.68 -3.88 11.45
CA ALA A 21 3.16 -5.18 11.84
C ALA A 21 1.90 -5.08 12.72
N ARG A 22 1.51 -3.89 13.20
CA ARG A 22 0.27 -3.68 13.95
C ARG A 22 -0.95 -3.37 13.06
N VAL A 23 -0.73 -3.13 11.77
CA VAL A 23 -1.78 -2.81 10.81
C VAL A 23 -2.42 -4.11 10.32
N THR A 24 -3.67 -4.34 10.68
CA THR A 24 -4.40 -5.55 10.34
C THR A 24 -5.28 -5.37 9.10
N SER A 25 -5.66 -6.46 8.45
CA SER A 25 -6.67 -6.50 7.38
C SER A 25 -7.95 -5.75 7.74
N GLN A 26 -8.39 -5.84 9.01
CA GLN A 26 -9.58 -5.14 9.47
C GLN A 26 -9.41 -3.61 9.41
N ALA A 27 -8.24 -3.08 9.81
CA ALA A 27 -7.97 -1.66 9.69
C ALA A 27 -8.04 -1.20 8.22
N ILE A 28 -7.52 -2.03 7.31
CA ILE A 28 -7.56 -1.78 5.88
C ILE A 28 -9.00 -1.73 5.33
N GLN A 29 -9.86 -2.66 5.76
CA GLN A 29 -11.27 -2.66 5.37
C GLN A 29 -12.01 -1.41 5.87
N GLU A 30 -11.75 -0.98 7.11
CA GLU A 30 -12.35 0.26 7.64
C GLU A 30 -11.88 1.48 6.84
N ILE A 31 -10.61 1.53 6.45
CA ILE A 31 -10.09 2.61 5.60
C ILE A 31 -10.76 2.59 4.23
N ALA A 32 -10.89 1.42 3.60
CA ALA A 32 -11.56 1.27 2.32
C ALA A 32 -13.02 1.77 2.38
N GLN A 33 -13.72 1.50 3.48
CA GLN A 33 -15.12 1.90 3.67
C GLN A 33 -15.28 3.37 4.06
N HIS A 34 -14.35 3.94 4.84
CA HIS A 34 -14.48 5.28 5.41
C HIS A 34 -13.66 6.36 4.70
N CYS A 35 -12.69 6.00 3.86
CA CYS A 35 -11.74 6.93 3.21
C CYS A 35 -11.81 6.87 1.66
N PRO A 36 -12.98 7.11 1.03
CA PRO A 36 -13.12 7.02 -0.44
C PRO A 36 -12.34 8.11 -1.20
N ARG A 37 -11.92 9.18 -0.51
CA ARG A 37 -11.18 10.31 -1.10
C ARG A 37 -9.67 10.20 -0.98
N LEU A 38 -9.17 9.10 -0.43
CA LEU A 38 -7.76 8.87 -0.24
C LEU A 38 -7.01 8.96 -1.57
N GLN A 39 -5.93 9.74 -1.61
CA GLN A 39 -5.10 9.94 -2.80
C GLN A 39 -3.69 9.40 -2.62
N SER A 40 -3.19 9.29 -1.39
CA SER A 40 -1.89 8.67 -1.12
C SER A 40 -1.99 7.73 0.06
N LEU A 41 -1.51 6.50 -0.14
CA LEU A 41 -1.45 5.47 0.88
C LEU A 41 -0.01 4.95 0.96
N ARG A 42 0.56 4.94 2.16
CA ARG A 42 1.85 4.30 2.46
C ARG A 42 1.64 3.18 3.46
N LEU A 43 2.16 2.00 3.12
CA LEU A 43 2.16 0.79 3.92
C LEU A 43 3.60 0.34 4.07
N GLU A 44 4.14 0.40 5.28
CA GLU A 44 5.55 0.13 5.55
C GLU A 44 5.71 -0.91 6.65
N ALA A 45 6.40 -2.01 6.37
CA ALA A 45 6.53 -3.17 7.25
C ALA A 45 5.17 -3.76 7.70
N CYS A 46 4.14 -3.64 6.87
CA CYS A 46 2.78 -4.09 7.18
C CYS A 46 2.57 -5.58 6.90
N THR A 47 3.24 -6.44 7.67
CA THR A 47 3.28 -7.89 7.42
C THR A 47 1.92 -8.59 7.50
N GLN A 48 0.95 -8.04 8.23
CA GLN A 48 -0.39 -8.62 8.37
C GLN A 48 -1.34 -8.29 7.20
N ILE A 49 -0.98 -7.36 6.32
CA ILE A 49 -1.81 -7.03 5.15
C ILE A 49 -1.60 -8.07 4.08
N THR A 50 -2.68 -8.47 3.41
CA THR A 50 -2.68 -9.44 2.31
C THR A 50 -2.98 -8.83 0.95
N ASP A 51 -2.72 -9.58 -0.11
CA ASP A 51 -3.08 -9.21 -1.49
C ASP A 51 -4.58 -8.85 -1.60
N GLY A 52 -5.45 -9.61 -0.93
CA GLY A 52 -6.90 -9.36 -0.92
C GLY A 52 -7.29 -8.04 -0.27
N ASP A 53 -6.57 -7.63 0.79
CA ASP A 53 -6.83 -6.36 1.48
C ASP A 53 -6.51 -5.15 0.59
N LEU A 54 -5.45 -5.25 -0.21
CA LEU A 54 -5.09 -4.22 -1.19
C LEU A 54 -6.12 -4.11 -2.32
N VAL A 55 -6.70 -5.24 -2.75
CA VAL A 55 -7.81 -5.24 -3.73
C VAL A 55 -9.05 -4.57 -3.13
N GLU A 56 -9.42 -4.89 -1.89
CA GLU A 56 -10.56 -4.24 -1.25
C GLU A 56 -10.34 -2.74 -1.04
N LEU A 57 -9.11 -2.32 -0.71
CA LEU A 57 -8.73 -0.90 -0.73
C LEU A 57 -8.92 -0.26 -2.09
N SER A 58 -8.56 -0.95 -3.16
CA SER A 58 -8.70 -0.42 -4.51
C SER A 58 -10.16 -0.18 -4.88
N ARG A 59 -11.06 -1.02 -4.37
CA ARG A 59 -12.52 -0.90 -4.54
C ARG A 59 -13.10 0.24 -3.70
N GLY A 60 -12.62 0.46 -2.47
CA GLY A 60 -13.07 1.54 -1.60
C GLY A 60 -12.45 2.91 -1.93
N CYS A 61 -11.15 2.94 -2.17
CA CYS A 61 -10.33 4.12 -2.41
C CYS A 61 -10.03 4.32 -3.91
N MET A 62 -11.05 4.45 -4.75
CA MET A 62 -10.89 4.59 -6.21
C MET A 62 -10.14 5.86 -6.65
N ARG A 63 -9.93 6.83 -5.74
CA ARG A 63 -9.21 8.08 -6.00
C ARG A 63 -7.72 8.00 -5.65
N LEU A 64 -7.23 6.81 -5.29
CA LEU A 64 -5.83 6.62 -4.93
C LEU A 64 -4.94 6.92 -6.14
N ARG A 65 -4.00 7.85 -5.95
CA ARG A 65 -3.03 8.29 -6.96
C ARG A 65 -1.62 7.83 -6.65
N LYS A 66 -1.32 7.63 -5.37
CA LYS A 66 -0.01 7.19 -4.89
C LYS A 66 -0.19 6.01 -3.94
N LEU A 67 0.50 4.92 -4.21
CA LEU A 67 0.53 3.76 -3.34
C LEU A 67 2.00 3.43 -3.06
N MET A 68 2.37 3.35 -1.80
CA MET A 68 3.69 2.92 -1.38
C MET A 68 3.56 1.67 -0.52
N VAL A 69 4.29 0.62 -0.88
CA VAL A 69 4.33 -0.66 -0.16
C VAL A 69 5.79 -1.07 0.02
N SER A 70 6.26 -1.11 1.26
CA SER A 70 7.67 -1.38 1.63
C SER A 70 7.77 -2.37 2.80
N GLY A 71 8.87 -3.15 2.87
CA GLY A 71 9.13 -4.05 4.01
C GLY A 71 8.29 -5.34 4.06
N HIS A 72 7.77 -5.80 2.90
CA HIS A 72 7.05 -7.07 2.75
C HIS A 72 7.96 -8.22 2.26
N ASP A 73 9.25 -7.96 2.09
CA ASP A 73 10.27 -8.84 1.51
C ASP A 73 10.89 -9.84 2.50
N LYS A 74 10.71 -9.64 3.81
CA LYS A 74 11.29 -10.48 4.87
C LYS A 74 10.66 -11.88 5.03
N GLY A 75 9.97 -12.41 4.01
CA GLY A 75 9.38 -13.76 4.01
C GLY A 75 8.15 -13.94 4.92
N SER A 76 7.76 -12.92 5.69
CA SER A 76 6.57 -12.90 6.55
C SER A 76 5.51 -11.88 6.09
N GLY A 77 5.68 -11.26 4.93
CA GLY A 77 4.72 -10.31 4.39
C GLY A 77 3.52 -11.04 3.78
N GLY A 78 2.30 -10.67 4.16
CA GLY A 78 1.07 -11.20 3.55
C GLY A 78 0.83 -10.73 2.11
N VAL A 79 1.55 -9.70 1.65
CA VAL A 79 1.50 -9.21 0.27
C VAL A 79 2.57 -9.90 -0.57
N SER A 80 2.15 -10.62 -1.60
CA SER A 80 3.03 -11.35 -2.49
C SER A 80 3.79 -10.37 -3.39
N LYS A 81 5.09 -10.60 -3.59
CA LYS A 81 5.89 -9.84 -4.57
C LYS A 81 5.27 -9.89 -5.98
N SER A 82 4.74 -11.05 -6.38
CA SER A 82 4.02 -11.23 -7.64
C SER A 82 2.78 -10.33 -7.74
N PHE A 83 2.09 -10.10 -6.63
CA PHE A 83 0.94 -9.19 -6.60
C PHE A 83 1.39 -7.73 -6.72
N LEU A 84 2.49 -7.34 -6.08
CA LEU A 84 3.09 -6.01 -6.28
C LEU A 84 3.53 -5.78 -7.74
N ASP A 85 4.13 -6.79 -8.36
CA ASP A 85 4.46 -6.78 -9.79
C ASP A 85 3.21 -6.72 -10.68
N THR A 86 2.13 -7.38 -10.25
CA THR A 86 0.82 -7.29 -10.91
C THR A 86 0.25 -5.89 -10.77
N LEU A 87 0.28 -5.28 -9.59
CA LEU A 87 -0.16 -3.89 -9.38
C LEU A 87 0.63 -2.88 -10.21
N ALA A 88 1.93 -3.14 -10.42
CA ALA A 88 2.76 -2.31 -11.28
C ALA A 88 2.42 -2.42 -12.77
N ARG A 89 1.88 -3.56 -13.21
CA ARG A 89 1.46 -3.80 -14.60
C ARG A 89 -0.02 -3.51 -14.86
N ASP A 90 -0.87 -3.93 -13.94
CA ASP A 90 -2.31 -3.89 -14.02
C ASP A 90 -2.85 -2.65 -13.29
N LYS A 91 -2.99 -1.57 -14.06
CA LYS A 91 -3.66 -0.34 -13.60
C LYS A 91 -5.16 -0.56 -13.35
N GLY A 92 -5.74 -1.71 -13.69
CA GLY A 92 -7.16 -2.02 -13.47
C GLY A 92 -7.52 -2.10 -11.99
N ILE A 93 -6.58 -2.52 -11.14
CA ILE A 93 -6.78 -2.55 -9.68
C ILE A 93 -6.89 -1.12 -9.15
N PHE A 94 -5.98 -0.22 -9.53
CA PHE A 94 -6.02 1.19 -9.18
C PHE A 94 -6.06 2.09 -10.43
N PRO A 95 -7.24 2.39 -11.00
CA PRO A 95 -7.37 3.08 -12.28
C PRO A 95 -6.88 4.54 -12.28
N LYS A 96 -6.71 5.12 -11.09
CA LYS A 96 -6.23 6.50 -10.89
C LYS A 96 -4.79 6.56 -10.39
N LEU A 97 -4.10 5.42 -10.26
CA LEU A 97 -2.74 5.37 -9.74
C LEU A 97 -1.75 5.97 -10.74
N ILE A 98 -0.88 6.84 -10.24
CA ILE A 98 0.13 7.56 -11.00
C ILE A 98 1.52 7.20 -10.45
N ASP A 99 1.64 7.13 -9.12
CA ASP A 99 2.87 6.74 -8.45
C ASP A 99 2.65 5.41 -7.74
N LEU A 100 3.38 4.38 -8.14
CA LEU A 100 3.48 3.13 -7.37
C LEU A 100 4.91 3.02 -6.87
N ASP A 101 5.05 2.92 -5.56
CA ASP A 101 6.33 2.92 -4.89
C ASP A 101 6.49 1.60 -4.14
N LEU A 102 7.30 0.71 -4.68
CA LEU A 102 7.54 -0.63 -4.11
C LEU A 102 8.85 -0.65 -3.31
N ARG A 103 9.24 0.50 -2.73
CA ARG A 103 10.57 0.73 -2.15
C ARG A 103 10.95 -0.35 -1.14
N CYS A 104 12.18 -0.82 -1.31
CA CYS A 104 12.90 -1.79 -0.49
C CYS A 104 12.37 -3.23 -0.61
N GLN A 105 12.79 -3.88 -1.70
CA GLN A 105 13.28 -5.25 -1.59
C GLN A 105 14.76 -5.13 -1.20
N PHE A 106 15.13 -5.69 -0.07
CA PHE A 106 16.49 -5.69 0.42
C PHE A 106 17.34 -6.61 -0.47
N ASP A 107 17.85 -6.09 -1.59
CA ASP A 107 18.70 -6.87 -2.51
C ASP A 107 20.17 -6.98 -2.00
N GLY A 108 20.43 -6.68 -0.73
CA GLY A 108 21.76 -6.79 -0.11
C GLY A 108 22.77 -5.71 -0.51
N PHE A 109 22.43 -4.76 -1.39
CA PHE A 109 23.34 -3.70 -1.88
C PHE A 109 22.85 -2.25 -1.65
N GLY A 110 21.75 -2.05 -0.91
CA GLY A 110 21.16 -0.74 -0.60
C GLY A 110 19.72 -0.61 -1.11
N CYS A 111 18.84 0.13 -0.41
CA CYS A 111 17.48 0.39 -0.91
C CYS A 111 17.61 1.30 -2.15
N ASP A 112 17.60 0.73 -3.35
CA ASP A 112 17.41 1.51 -4.56
C ASP A 112 16.03 2.17 -4.48
N LYS A 113 16.00 3.51 -4.46
CA LYS A 113 14.77 4.29 -4.29
C LYS A 113 14.02 4.38 -5.63
N GLU A 114 13.83 3.26 -6.30
CA GLU A 114 13.22 3.25 -7.62
C GLU A 114 11.71 3.44 -7.49
N MET A 115 11.29 4.69 -7.60
CA MET A 115 9.90 5.09 -7.66
C MET A 115 9.40 4.79 -9.08
N LYS A 116 8.67 3.70 -9.26
CA LYS A 116 8.07 3.37 -10.56
C LYS A 116 6.91 4.32 -10.82
N ARG A 117 7.20 5.37 -11.58
CA ARG A 117 6.17 6.29 -12.08
C ARG A 117 5.37 5.57 -13.16
N ILE A 118 4.14 5.22 -12.83
CA ILE A 118 3.21 4.53 -13.72
C ILE A 118 2.49 5.60 -14.56
N GLY A 119 3.26 6.35 -15.35
CA GLY A 119 2.78 7.41 -16.25
C GLY A 119 2.46 6.84 -17.62
#